data_AF-A0A6A5RMR3-F1
#
_entry.id   AF-A0A6A5RMR3-F1
#
_cell.length_a   1.000
_cell.length_b   1.000
_cell.length_c   1.000
_cell.angle_alpha   90.00
_cell.angle_beta   90.00
_cell.angle_gamma   90.00
#
_symmetry.space_group_name_H-M   'P 1'
#
loop_
_entity.id
_entity.type
_entity.pdbx_description
1 polymer ?
#
loop_
_entity_poly.entity_id
_entity_poly.type
_entity_poly.pdbx_seq_one_letter_code
_entity_poly.pdbx_strand_id
1 'polypeptide(L)'
;MTPPNIPRVYRWWHLWIEPAAALGGSRLLWCLPETYHEYMPITAEWSPKSKIIYDQLAACYLLFAFNQAITLRVVHDVYVWKVLLFGMALSDAAHVYSLWAEMGASVFLSPGGWRTKDWVTVVTTAGPFFLRVAFILGIGLAGSKKERKSA
;
A
#
# COMPACT_ATOMS: atom_id res chain seq x y z
N MET A 1 4.32 20.80 5.93
CA MET A 1 5.46 20.22 6.67
C MET A 1 4.91 19.04 7.48
N THR A 2 5.64 17.95 7.72
CA THR A 2 5.07 16.77 8.41
C THR A 2 4.82 17.04 9.90
N PRO A 3 3.82 16.40 10.54
CA PRO A 3 3.63 16.50 11.99
C PRO A 3 4.93 16.18 12.75
N PRO A 4 5.24 16.91 13.84
CA PRO A 4 6.38 16.59 14.70
C PRO A 4 6.21 15.19 15.31
N ASN A 5 7.33 14.53 15.63
CA ASN A 5 7.39 13.23 16.33
C ASN A 5 7.03 11.95 15.53
N ILE A 6 6.85 12.03 14.20
CA ILE A 6 6.75 10.81 13.37
C ILE A 6 8.17 10.25 13.10
N PRO A 7 8.45 8.96 13.37
CA PRO A 7 9.70 8.29 13.00
C PRO A 7 10.08 8.47 11.54
N ARG A 8 11.40 8.55 11.28
CA ARG A 8 11.92 8.77 9.92
C ARG A 8 11.50 7.67 8.94
N VAL A 9 11.41 6.42 9.40
CA VAL A 9 11.01 5.27 8.58
C VAL A 9 9.61 5.48 7.97
N TYR A 10 8.62 5.88 8.76
CA TYR A 10 7.26 6.13 8.27
C TYR A 10 7.19 7.34 7.35
N ARG A 11 8.01 8.37 7.58
CA ARG A 11 8.09 9.53 6.67
C ARG A 11 8.69 9.15 5.33
N TRP A 12 9.82 8.45 5.32
CA TRP A 12 10.46 8.01 4.08
C TRP A 12 9.56 7.10 3.27
N TRP A 13 8.94 6.13 3.92
CA TRP A 13 8.04 5.19 3.28
C TRP A 13 6.80 5.87 2.69
N HIS A 14 5.95 6.45 3.54
CA HIS A 14 4.65 6.96 3.12
C HIS A 14 4.70 8.26 2.32
N LEU A 15 5.80 9.02 2.34
CA LEU A 15 5.88 10.28 1.61
C LEU A 15 6.68 10.18 0.32
N TRP A 16 7.57 9.20 0.17
CA TRP A 16 8.50 9.15 -0.96
C TRP A 16 8.46 7.81 -1.68
N ILE A 17 8.77 6.72 -0.97
CA ILE A 17 8.94 5.41 -1.60
C ILE A 17 7.60 4.92 -2.16
N GLU A 18 6.58 4.88 -1.30
CA GLU A 18 5.29 4.34 -1.68
C GLU A 18 4.52 5.19 -2.70
N PRO A 19 4.43 6.53 -2.59
CA PRO A 19 3.75 7.31 -3.62
C PRO A 19 4.46 7.24 -4.97
N ALA A 20 5.79 7.10 -5.01
CA ALA A 20 6.51 6.90 -6.26
C ALA A 20 6.22 5.51 -6.86
N ALA A 21 6.20 4.47 -6.03
CA ALA A 21 5.85 3.11 -6.46
C ALA A 21 4.39 3.04 -6.95
N ALA A 22 3.45 3.63 -6.23
CA ALA A 22 2.04 3.66 -6.60
C ALA A 22 1.80 4.44 -7.90
N LEU A 23 2.46 5.60 -8.07
CA LEU A 23 2.39 6.35 -9.34
C LEU A 23 3.01 5.57 -10.50
N GLY A 24 4.15 4.90 -10.26
CA GLY A 24 4.79 4.02 -11.23
C GLY A 24 3.90 2.84 -11.62
N GLY A 25 3.26 2.19 -10.65
CA GLY A 25 2.31 1.11 -10.86
C GLY A 25 1.07 1.56 -11.64
N SER A 26 0.52 2.72 -11.29
CA SER A 26 -0.60 3.35 -12.02
C SER A 26 -0.25 3.60 -13.49
N ARG A 27 0.93 4.16 -13.75
CA ARG A 27 1.43 4.35 -15.12
C ARG A 27 1.61 3.02 -15.86
N LEU A 28 2.19 2.02 -15.20
CA LEU A 28 2.42 0.71 -15.79
C LEU A 28 1.09 0.03 -16.18
N LEU A 29 0.09 0.08 -15.30
CA LEU A 29 -1.25 -0.43 -15.55
C LEU A 29 -1.95 0.22 -16.74
N TRP A 30 -1.86 1.55 -16.87
CA TRP A 30 -2.49 2.26 -17.99
C TRP A 30 -1.79 2.07 -19.33
N CYS A 31 -0.46 2.09 -19.32
CA CYS A 31 0.33 2.10 -20.56
C CYS A 31 0.74 0.69 -21.02
N LEU A 32 0.99 -0.22 -20.09
CA LEU A 32 1.57 -1.55 -20.34
C LEU A 32 0.90 -2.62 -19.44
N PRO A 33 -0.43 -2.82 -19.55
CA PRO A 33 -1.17 -3.75 -18.69
C PRO A 33 -0.69 -5.20 -18.84
N GLU A 34 -0.20 -5.60 -20.01
CA GLU A 34 0.39 -6.93 -20.26
C GLU A 34 1.64 -7.15 -19.39
N THR A 35 2.55 -6.18 -19.40
CA THR A 35 3.77 -6.22 -18.57
C THR A 35 3.43 -6.20 -17.08
N TYR A 36 2.40 -5.45 -16.67
CA TYR A 36 1.93 -5.48 -15.30
C TYR A 36 1.36 -6.86 -14.93
N HIS A 37 0.59 -7.46 -15.82
CA HIS A 37 -0.03 -8.77 -15.58
C HIS A 37 1.00 -9.88 -15.35
N GLU A 38 2.21 -9.77 -15.89
CA GLU A 38 3.27 -10.73 -15.59
C GLU A 38 3.59 -10.87 -14.09
N TYR A 39 3.24 -9.87 -13.28
CA TYR A 39 3.40 -9.87 -11.83
C TYR A 39 2.18 -10.46 -11.10
N MET A 40 1.09 -10.80 -11.79
CA MET A 40 -0.05 -11.47 -11.18
C MET A 40 0.24 -12.96 -10.91
N PRO A 41 -0.50 -13.60 -9.98
CA PRO A 41 -0.45 -15.04 -9.79
C PRO A 41 -0.62 -15.80 -11.11
N ILE A 42 0.05 -16.94 -11.26
CA ILE A 42 0.05 -17.73 -12.51
C ILE A 42 -1.35 -18.22 -12.93
N THR A 43 -2.27 -18.27 -11.98
CA THR A 43 -3.67 -18.64 -12.18
C THR A 43 -4.49 -17.53 -12.84
N ALA A 44 -4.02 -16.28 -12.81
CA ALA A 44 -4.68 -15.17 -13.45
C ALA A 44 -4.39 -15.17 -14.95
N GLU A 45 -5.42 -14.96 -15.77
CA GLU A 45 -5.28 -14.82 -17.22
C GLU A 45 -5.52 -13.38 -17.67
N TRP A 46 -4.63 -12.86 -18.51
CA TRP A 46 -4.81 -11.56 -19.12
C TRP A 46 -5.71 -11.63 -20.35
N SER A 47 -6.58 -10.63 -20.48
CA SER A 47 -7.38 -10.42 -21.68
C SER A 47 -7.45 -8.94 -22.03
N PRO A 48 -7.33 -8.54 -23.31
CA PRO A 48 -7.55 -7.14 -23.72
C PRO A 48 -8.92 -6.60 -23.28
N LYS A 49 -9.95 -7.47 -23.21
CA LYS A 49 -11.29 -7.10 -22.76
C LYS A 49 -11.35 -6.75 -21.27
N SER A 50 -10.37 -7.19 -20.48
CA SER A 50 -10.27 -6.92 -19.05
C SER A 50 -9.55 -5.60 -18.74
N LYS A 51 -9.14 -4.82 -19.77
CA LYS A 51 -8.40 -3.54 -19.58
C LYS A 51 -9.07 -2.60 -18.57
N ILE A 52 -10.40 -2.55 -18.54
CA ILE A 52 -11.13 -1.72 -17.58
C ILE A 52 -10.78 -2.02 -16.11
N ILE A 53 -10.48 -3.28 -15.77
CA ILE A 53 -10.08 -3.70 -14.42
C ILE A 53 -8.70 -3.13 -14.08
N TYR A 54 -7.76 -3.17 -15.02
CA TYR A 54 -6.43 -2.56 -14.85
C TYR A 54 -6.53 -1.03 -14.75
N ASP A 55 -7.42 -0.41 -15.52
CA ASP A 55 -7.67 1.04 -15.45
C ASP A 55 -8.26 1.46 -14.10
N GLN A 56 -9.16 0.66 -13.53
CA GLN A 56 -9.70 0.87 -12.18
C GLN A 56 -8.62 0.69 -11.11
N LEU A 57 -7.76 -0.33 -11.23
CA LEU A 57 -6.63 -0.54 -10.34
C LEU A 57 -5.63 0.62 -10.41
N ALA A 58 -5.35 1.13 -11.62
CA ALA A 58 -4.48 2.27 -11.83
C ALA A 58 -5.03 3.54 -11.18
N ALA A 59 -6.35 3.76 -11.26
CA ALA A 59 -7.00 4.88 -10.59
C ALA A 59 -6.89 4.77 -9.05
N CYS A 60 -7.00 3.56 -8.50
CA CYS A 60 -6.77 3.31 -7.07
C CYS A 60 -5.33 3.65 -6.65
N TYR A 61 -4.33 3.20 -7.42
CA TYR A 61 -2.93 3.50 -7.14
C TYR A 61 -2.59 4.99 -7.31
N LEU A 62 -3.22 5.68 -8.26
CA LEU A 62 -3.10 7.14 -8.36
C LEU A 62 -3.67 7.83 -7.11
N LEU A 63 -4.81 7.36 -6.59
CA LEU A 63 -5.40 7.90 -5.36
C LEU A 63 -4.48 7.68 -4.15
N PHE A 64 -3.81 6.53 -4.06
CA PHE A 64 -2.79 6.26 -3.05
C PHE A 64 -1.63 7.24 -3.19
N ALA A 65 -1.08 7.37 -4.40
CA ALA A 65 0.01 8.30 -4.69
C ALA A 65 -0.36 9.73 -4.33
N PHE A 66 -1.58 10.19 -4.66
CA PHE A 66 -2.06 11.53 -4.30
C PHE A 66 -2.13 11.71 -2.78
N ASN A 67 -2.76 10.79 -2.06
CA ASN A 67 -2.92 10.91 -0.61
C ASN A 67 -1.57 10.97 0.09
N GLN A 68 -0.62 10.14 -0.35
CA GLN A 68 0.71 10.02 0.23
C GLN A 68 1.65 11.16 -0.19
N ALA A 69 1.65 11.52 -1.47
CA ALA A 69 2.49 12.58 -2.00
C ALA A 69 2.01 13.96 -1.56
N ILE A 70 0.70 14.18 -1.52
CA ILE A 70 0.09 15.51 -1.35
C ILE A 70 -0.61 15.61 0.00
N THR A 71 -1.68 14.84 0.23
CA THR A 71 -2.54 15.00 1.42
C THR A 71 -1.74 14.91 2.72
N LEU A 72 -0.88 13.89 2.88
CA LEU A 72 -0.07 13.71 4.08
C LEU A 72 0.95 14.85 4.31
N ARG A 73 1.37 15.59 3.27
CA ARG A 73 2.29 16.74 3.43
C ARG A 73 1.59 18.02 3.88
N VAL A 74 0.30 18.13 3.60
CA VAL A 74 -0.54 19.30 3.91
C VAL A 74 -1.17 19.16 5.30
N VAL A 75 -1.44 17.93 5.73
CA VAL A 75 -2.05 17.63 7.02
C VAL A 75 -0.99 17.56 8.13
N HIS A 76 -1.18 18.36 9.18
CA HIS A 76 -0.28 18.48 10.33
C HIS A 76 -0.77 17.73 11.59
N ASP A 77 -1.83 16.91 11.44
CA ASP A 77 -2.40 16.10 12.52
C ASP A 77 -2.13 14.60 12.30
N VAL A 78 -1.50 13.95 13.29
CA VAL A 78 -1.22 12.51 13.28
C VAL A 78 -2.50 11.69 13.31
N TYR A 79 -3.59 12.18 13.91
CA TYR A 79 -4.86 11.48 13.89
C TYR A 79 -5.40 11.35 12.46
N VAL A 80 -5.38 12.44 11.69
CA VAL A 80 -5.80 12.43 10.28
C VAL A 80 -4.89 11.53 9.43
N TRP A 81 -3.57 11.50 9.71
CA TRP A 81 -2.67 10.51 9.11
C TRP A 81 -3.12 9.08 9.38
N LYS A 82 -3.46 8.74 10.64
CA LYS A 82 -3.94 7.41 11.00
C LYS A 82 -5.23 7.05 10.28
N VAL A 83 -6.18 7.98 10.17
CA VAL A 83 -7.46 7.76 9.47
C VAL A 83 -7.23 7.50 7.97
N LEU A 84 -6.41 8.33 7.31
CA LEU A 84 -6.09 8.14 5.89
C LEU A 84 -5.35 6.82 5.63
N LEU A 85 -4.34 6.51 6.46
CA LEU A 85 -3.59 5.26 6.35
C LEU A 85 -4.46 4.05 6.70
N PHE A 86 -5.44 4.19 7.58
CA PHE A 86 -6.41 3.13 7.85
C PHE A 86 -7.29 2.85 6.62
N GLY A 87 -7.80 3.88 5.95
CA GLY A 87 -8.54 3.71 4.70
C GLY A 87 -7.72 3.01 3.61
N MET A 88 -6.45 3.37 3.47
CA MET A 88 -5.54 2.67 2.57
C MET A 88 -5.26 1.23 3.01
N ALA A 89 -5.09 0.97 4.31
CA ALA A 89 -4.86 -0.37 4.84
C ALA A 89 -6.04 -1.32 4.60
N LEU A 90 -7.28 -0.83 4.56
CA LEU A 90 -8.44 -1.62 4.15
C LEU A 90 -8.34 -2.07 2.69
N SER A 91 -7.89 -1.18 1.80
CA SER A 91 -7.64 -1.51 0.40
C SER A 91 -6.46 -2.46 0.25
N ASP A 92 -5.39 -2.31 1.05
CA ASP A 92 -4.29 -3.29 1.04
C ASP A 92 -4.76 -4.66 1.52
N ALA A 93 -5.60 -4.73 2.57
CA ALA A 93 -6.16 -5.98 3.06
C ALA A 93 -7.00 -6.68 1.97
N ALA A 94 -7.77 -5.91 1.19
CA ALA A 94 -8.49 -6.44 0.04
C ALA A 94 -7.54 -7.00 -1.03
N HIS A 95 -6.43 -6.32 -1.32
CA HIS A 95 -5.41 -6.83 -2.25
C HIS A 95 -4.74 -8.11 -1.73
N VAL A 96 -4.36 -8.15 -0.46
CA VAL A 96 -3.77 -9.35 0.17
C VAL A 96 -4.76 -10.52 0.09
N TYR A 97 -6.04 -10.26 0.37
CA TYR A 97 -7.09 -11.28 0.23
C TYR A 97 -7.22 -11.76 -1.21
N SER A 98 -7.24 -10.88 -2.20
CA SER A 98 -7.28 -11.27 -3.62
C SER A 98 -6.10 -12.14 -4.02
N LEU A 99 -4.88 -11.82 -3.56
CA LEU A 99 -3.70 -12.66 -3.80
C LEU A 99 -3.82 -14.02 -3.15
N TRP A 100 -4.28 -14.08 -1.89
CA TRP A 100 -4.49 -15.33 -1.18
C TRP A 100 -5.57 -16.20 -1.85
N ALA A 101 -6.67 -15.58 -2.29
CA ALA A 101 -7.76 -16.25 -2.97
C ALA A 101 -7.31 -16.87 -4.30
N GLU A 102 -6.46 -16.18 -5.05
CA GLU A 102 -5.94 -16.68 -6.34
C GLU A 102 -4.81 -17.69 -6.20
N MET A 103 -3.85 -17.45 -5.30
CA MET A 103 -2.71 -18.36 -5.11
C MET A 103 -3.11 -19.63 -4.34
N GLY A 104 -4.17 -19.56 -3.55
CA GLY A 104 -4.55 -20.58 -2.58
C GLY A 104 -3.63 -20.60 -1.36
N ALA A 105 -4.12 -21.16 -0.26
CA ALA A 105 -3.43 -21.12 1.03
C ALA A 105 -2.06 -21.84 1.03
N SER A 106 -1.92 -22.94 0.28
CA SER A 106 -0.69 -23.75 0.25
C SER A 106 0.48 -22.98 -0.39
N VAL A 107 0.23 -22.25 -1.47
CA VAL A 107 1.25 -21.45 -2.15
C VAL A 107 1.44 -20.13 -1.41
N PHE A 108 0.36 -19.45 -1.04
CA PHE A 108 0.44 -18.16 -0.35
C PHE A 108 1.17 -18.24 1.00
N LEU A 109 1.07 -19.34 1.75
CA LEU A 109 1.75 -19.50 3.05
C LEU A 109 3.13 -20.15 2.95
N SER A 110 3.61 -20.46 1.73
CA SER A 110 4.91 -21.10 1.49
C SER A 110 5.82 -20.18 0.65
N PRO A 111 6.55 -19.23 1.28
CA PRO A 111 7.42 -18.31 0.56
C PRO A 111 8.52 -18.99 -0.27
N GLY A 112 8.93 -20.21 0.12
CA GLY A 112 9.91 -21.01 -0.62
C GLY A 112 9.39 -21.53 -1.97
N GLY A 113 8.08 -21.52 -2.20
CA GLY A 113 7.45 -21.91 -3.47
C GLY A 113 7.12 -20.74 -4.40
N TRP A 114 7.38 -19.50 -3.99
CA TRP A 114 7.06 -18.31 -4.79
C TRP A 114 8.04 -18.11 -5.94
N ARG A 115 7.52 -17.77 -7.12
CA ARG A 115 8.34 -17.27 -8.22
C ARG A 115 8.93 -15.91 -7.83
N THR A 116 9.99 -15.49 -8.52
CA THR A 116 10.59 -14.15 -8.31
C THR A 116 9.55 -13.02 -8.43
N LYS A 117 8.60 -13.15 -9.37
CA LYS A 117 7.53 -12.16 -9.54
C LYS A 117 6.47 -12.22 -8.43
N ASP A 118 6.18 -13.41 -7.89
CA ASP A 118 5.26 -13.55 -6.74
C ASP A 118 5.85 -12.88 -5.50
N TRP A 119 7.17 -13.01 -5.29
CA TRP A 119 7.89 -12.28 -4.24
C TRP A 119 7.68 -10.77 -4.35
N VAL A 120 7.85 -10.20 -5.55
CA VAL A 120 7.64 -8.77 -5.77
C VAL A 120 6.19 -8.41 -5.43
N THR A 121 5.21 -9.14 -5.95
CA THR A 121 3.79 -8.83 -5.78
C THR A 121 3.32 -8.96 -4.33
N VAL A 122 3.67 -10.05 -3.66
CA VAL A 122 3.27 -10.27 -2.25
C VAL A 122 3.96 -9.26 -1.34
N VAL A 123 5.26 -8.99 -1.51
CA VAL A 123 5.98 -8.03 -0.65
C VAL A 123 5.49 -6.60 -0.88
N THR A 124 5.28 -6.20 -2.14
CA THR A 124 4.81 -4.85 -2.47
C THR A 124 3.34 -4.62 -2.14
N THR A 125 2.57 -5.69 -1.88
CA THR A 125 1.17 -5.61 -1.44
C THR A 125 1.04 -5.72 0.08
N ALA A 126 1.62 -6.77 0.68
CA ALA A 126 1.52 -7.03 2.12
C ALA A 126 2.48 -6.17 2.96
N GLY A 127 3.65 -5.81 2.44
CA GLY A 127 4.63 -4.96 3.14
C GLY A 127 4.05 -3.60 3.54
N PRO A 128 3.45 -2.83 2.60
CA PRO A 128 2.79 -1.58 2.93
C PRO A 128 1.65 -1.75 3.95
N PHE A 129 0.84 -2.80 3.83
CA PHE A 129 -0.22 -3.11 4.80
C PHE A 129 0.33 -3.18 6.23
N PHE A 130 1.38 -3.96 6.45
CA PHE A 130 1.99 -4.10 7.79
C PHE A 130 2.59 -2.80 8.30
N LEU A 131 3.23 -2.00 7.43
CA LEU A 131 3.77 -0.69 7.81
C LEU A 131 2.67 0.30 8.22
N ARG A 132 1.54 0.30 7.50
CA ARG A 132 0.37 1.10 7.88
C ARG A 132 -0.24 0.65 9.19
N VAL A 133 -0.44 -0.66 9.39
CA VAL A 133 -0.96 -1.22 10.64
C VAL A 133 -0.05 -0.84 11.82
N ALA A 134 1.27 -0.97 11.66
CA ALA A 134 2.23 -0.57 12.69
C ALA A 134 2.11 0.93 13.03
N PHE A 135 1.98 1.80 12.02
CA PHE A 135 1.77 3.23 12.22
C PHE A 135 0.46 3.54 12.95
N ILE A 136 -0.64 2.90 12.55
CA ILE A 136 -1.99 3.09 13.12
C ILE A 136 -1.99 2.69 14.60
N LEU A 137 -1.41 1.54 14.92
CA LEU A 137 -1.21 1.04 16.29
C LEU A 137 -0.25 1.91 17.12
N GLY A 138 0.44 2.87 16.49
CA GLY A 138 1.35 3.80 17.15
C GLY A 138 2.71 3.20 17.48
N ILE A 139 3.09 2.10 16.82
CA ILE A 139 4.40 1.46 17.03
C ILE A 139 5.49 2.46 16.64
N GLY A 140 6.33 2.84 17.60
CA GLY A 140 7.42 3.78 17.41
C GLY A 140 7.02 5.27 17.38
N LEU A 141 5.73 5.61 17.49
CA LEU A 141 5.32 7.01 17.65
C LEU A 141 5.68 7.46 19.09
N ALA A 142 6.64 8.38 19.22
CA ALA A 142 7.01 8.93 20.53
C ALA A 142 5.77 9.62 21.14
N GLY A 143 5.38 9.16 22.33
CA GLY A 143 4.05 9.41 22.88
C GLY A 143 3.71 10.90 23.02
N SER A 144 2.60 11.30 22.39
CA SER A 144 1.81 12.48 22.78
C SER A 144 1.11 12.29 24.14
N LYS A 145 1.81 11.69 25.11
CA LYS A 145 1.27 11.26 26.40
C LYS A 145 1.41 12.33 27.48
N LYS A 146 1.45 13.61 27.11
CA LYS A 146 1.63 14.72 28.07
C LYS A 146 0.71 15.90 27.79
N GLU A 147 -0.60 15.68 27.78
CA GLU A 147 -1.61 16.75 27.94
C GLU A 147 -3.01 16.18 28.25
N ARG A 148 -3.13 15.41 29.35
CA ARG A 148 -4.43 15.17 30.01
C ARG A 148 -4.26 14.90 31.51
N LYS A 149 -3.48 15.75 32.18
CA LYS A 149 -3.47 15.89 33.64
C LYS A 149 -3.25 17.37 33.98
N SER A 150 -4.31 18.16 33.80
CA SER A 150 -4.60 19.37 34.58
C SER A 150 -5.92 19.95 34.09
N ALA A 151 -7.03 19.41 34.61
CA ALA A 151 -8.32 20.08 34.73
C ALA A 151 -9.05 19.39 35.88
#